data_AF-A0A7S0M5W3-F1
#
_entry.id   AF-A0A7S0M5W3-F1
#
_cell.length_a   1.000
_cell.length_b   1.000
_cell.length_c   1.000
_cell.angle_alpha   90.00
_cell.angle_beta   90.00
_cell.angle_gamma   90.00
#
_symmetry.space_group_name_H-M   'P 1'
#
loop_
_entity.id
_entity.type
_entity.pdbx_description
1 polymer ?
#
loop_
_entity_poly.entity_id
_entity_poly.type
_entity_poly.pdbx_seq_one_letter_code
_entity_poly.pdbx_strand_id
1 'polypeptide(L)'
;MERSEWSQALLPMMHVRGGKIIAPHPRHTEKNWSPFVIGDDLYFTYSTKPHIVMHCDWERKSGLLKCEVVQNVTSYVHEAVPHLRGDIELRGSSTAVSLTKDSSDFVALGHVHSYAWKEHYKFFFYRFSGTGPPFRLTGFSPLFTLPLPAGSGHNGHYAHGLCLQSRDLLITYGVHDDTSWYVKVPANRIVSLFDGSNLGEAQSEPFFLLTQKEPKEFPTDLFGKDMYSNLLEMEGSLRKSGHSIAAQYSAFLQDLEVMSIQQYADEARKYRRLWLQAMSKVEQQEQQCADESSRAALSGGGACLSPLEAQRAEDDAKCASWAYFSLLIHENRVLGKLDRRPLEQTVENEPAQDDHGSYDFAGHESVSPAGGPGARDVDRPKLTEHSPSVDRDSRPGMSYDEALRRAMSGSLDGAVLEALRLEHMRAEREGPGSRTAQAKINLGVALMQHANSLNYEEAYKPLYQESEEVLSAAVELEPGNEVAKRNLAAVRRNRAERAQHAQQASRAPRRPCHGGSPVPAYS
;
A
#
# COMPACT_ATOMS: atom_id res chain seq x y z
N MET A 1 21.60 -27.10 43.97
CA MET A 1 21.09 -25.87 43.33
C MET A 1 19.85 -26.23 42.55
N GLU A 2 18.68 -25.92 43.12
CA GLU A 2 17.39 -26.18 42.51
C GLU A 2 17.11 -25.14 41.39
N ARG A 3 16.34 -25.53 40.37
CA ARG A 3 15.92 -24.66 39.26
C ARG A 3 15.23 -23.35 39.70
N SER A 4 14.79 -23.26 40.96
CA SER A 4 14.11 -22.09 41.56
C SER A 4 15.03 -20.88 41.80
N GLU A 5 16.35 -21.08 41.95
CA GLU A 5 17.29 -19.97 42.21
C GLU A 5 17.71 -19.21 40.95
N TRP A 6 17.64 -19.85 39.77
CA TRP A 6 18.01 -19.21 38.50
C TRP A 6 16.98 -18.17 38.02
N SER A 7 15.70 -18.32 38.36
CA SER A 7 14.65 -17.36 38.00
C SER A 7 14.72 -16.04 38.76
N GLN A 8 15.36 -16.00 39.94
CA GLN A 8 15.50 -14.77 40.73
C GLN A 8 16.84 -14.05 40.53
N ALA A 9 17.88 -14.73 40.04
CA ALA A 9 19.21 -14.15 39.86
C ALA A 9 19.48 -13.54 38.47
N LEU A 10 18.65 -13.83 37.45
CA LEU A 10 18.91 -13.47 36.04
C LEU A 10 17.99 -12.42 35.42
N LEU A 11 17.18 -11.71 36.21
CA LEU A 11 16.53 -10.49 35.74
C LEU A 11 17.20 -9.29 36.40
N PRO A 12 18.42 -8.86 35.99
CA PRO A 12 18.74 -7.45 36.14
C PRO A 12 17.60 -6.73 35.42
N MET A 13 16.75 -6.04 36.21
CA MET A 13 15.55 -5.39 35.71
C MET A 13 15.90 -4.69 34.41
N MET A 14 15.44 -5.20 33.26
CA MET A 14 15.55 -4.47 32.01
C MET A 14 14.74 -3.20 32.26
N HIS A 15 15.44 -2.09 32.53
CA HIS A 15 14.82 -0.80 32.65
C HIS A 15 14.44 -0.38 31.23
N VAL A 16 13.34 -0.95 30.73
CA VAL A 16 12.76 -0.59 29.45
C VAL A 16 12.16 0.80 29.63
N ARG A 17 12.90 1.82 29.23
CA ARG A 17 12.39 3.18 29.15
C ARG A 17 11.70 3.34 27.80
N GLY A 18 10.37 3.24 27.81
CA GLY A 18 9.56 3.60 26.66
C GLY A 18 9.56 5.12 26.45
N GLY A 19 9.65 5.56 25.21
CA GLY A 19 9.58 6.97 24.84
C GLY A 19 8.80 7.14 23.54
N LYS A 20 8.05 8.24 23.41
CA LYS A 20 7.42 8.62 22.14
C LYS A 20 8.45 9.36 21.30
N ILE A 21 8.73 8.87 20.10
CA ILE A 21 9.51 9.63 19.13
C ILE A 21 8.59 10.71 18.54
N ILE A 22 8.99 11.97 18.64
CA ILE A 22 8.22 13.10 18.13
C ILE A 22 8.70 13.38 16.72
N ALA A 23 7.81 13.19 15.73
CA ALA A 23 8.11 13.53 14.36
C ALA A 23 8.39 15.03 14.26
N PRO A 24 9.51 15.46 13.66
CA PRO A 24 9.76 16.88 13.39
C PRO A 24 8.77 17.44 12.35
N HIS A 25 8.09 16.58 11.59
CA HIS A 25 7.17 16.99 10.53
C HIS A 25 5.69 16.82 10.93
N PRO A 26 4.93 17.90 11.19
CA PRO A 26 3.56 17.81 11.72
C PRO A 26 2.50 17.36 10.70
N ARG A 27 2.84 17.23 9.40
CA ARG A 27 1.84 17.15 8.32
C ARG A 27 1.50 15.74 7.80
N HIS A 28 2.29 14.72 8.13
CA HIS A 28 2.02 13.33 7.72
C HIS A 28 2.52 12.39 8.80
N THR A 29 1.64 11.77 9.58
CA THR A 29 2.05 10.74 10.55
C THR A 29 2.35 9.44 9.81
N GLU A 30 3.59 9.30 9.32
CA GLU A 30 4.09 7.96 8.98
C GLU A 30 4.30 7.19 10.28
N LYS A 31 3.80 5.96 10.37
CA LYS A 31 3.96 5.11 11.56
C LYS A 31 5.11 4.12 11.40
N ASN A 32 5.54 3.87 10.16
CA ASN A 32 6.48 2.82 9.80
C ASN A 32 7.89 3.37 9.59
N TRP A 33 8.47 3.97 10.63
CA TRP A 33 9.83 4.50 10.54
C TRP A 33 10.82 3.34 10.58
N SER A 34 11.73 3.32 9.61
CA SER A 34 12.68 2.22 9.47
C SER A 34 14.03 2.66 10.03
N PRO A 35 14.49 2.09 11.17
CA PRO A 35 15.79 2.45 11.73
C PRO A 35 16.93 1.92 10.85
N PHE A 36 18.09 2.58 10.93
CA PHE A 36 19.36 2.06 10.45
C PHE A 36 20.51 2.77 11.18
N VAL A 37 21.70 2.15 11.18
CA VAL A 37 22.87 2.62 11.95
C VAL A 37 24.05 2.81 11.02
N ILE A 38 24.78 3.91 11.19
CA ILE A 38 26.06 4.18 10.52
C ILE A 38 27.07 4.56 11.59
N GLY A 39 28.10 3.74 11.79
CA GLY A 39 28.99 3.89 12.93
C GLY A 39 28.21 3.70 14.24
N ASP A 40 28.24 4.71 15.11
CA ASP A 40 27.49 4.74 16.37
C ASP A 40 26.20 5.59 16.27
N ASP A 41 25.93 6.17 15.10
CA ASP A 41 24.82 7.11 14.89
C ASP A 41 23.55 6.36 14.44
N LEU A 42 22.42 6.69 15.06
CA LEU A 42 21.11 6.12 14.75
C LEU A 42 20.34 7.03 13.79
N TYR A 43 19.84 6.44 12.72
CA TYR A 43 19.01 7.13 11.73
C TYR A 43 17.67 6.42 11.57
N PHE A 44 16.68 7.16 11.07
CA PHE A 44 15.38 6.62 10.67
C PHE A 44 15.01 7.12 9.27
N THR A 45 14.64 6.21 8.38
CA THR A 45 13.88 6.58 7.19
C THR A 45 12.44 6.87 7.62
N TYR A 46 12.05 8.14 7.54
CA TYR A 46 10.72 8.62 7.90
C TYR A 46 9.72 8.48 6.75
N SER A 47 10.14 8.79 5.53
CA SER A 47 9.33 8.65 4.33
C SER A 47 10.22 8.28 3.16
N THR A 48 9.70 7.44 2.27
CA THR A 48 10.34 7.14 0.99
C THR A 48 10.06 8.18 -0.07
N LYS A 49 8.93 8.93 0.01
CA LYS A 49 8.53 9.96 -0.98
C LYS A 49 7.80 11.13 -0.28
N PRO A 50 8.42 12.32 -0.17
CA PRO A 50 9.83 12.60 -0.43
C PRO A 50 10.74 11.73 0.45
N HIS A 51 12.00 11.50 0.04
CA HIS A 51 12.92 10.73 0.87
C HIS A 51 13.33 11.58 2.06
N ILE A 52 12.80 11.24 3.24
CA ILE A 52 13.07 11.92 4.49
C ILE A 52 13.84 10.96 5.40
N VAL A 53 15.04 11.38 5.82
CA VAL A 53 15.85 10.67 6.82
C VAL A 53 16.09 11.59 8.00
N MET A 54 15.98 11.02 9.19
CA MET A 54 16.25 11.69 10.44
C MET A 54 17.45 11.09 11.12
N HIS A 55 18.30 11.94 11.69
CA HIS A 55 19.32 11.54 12.65
C HIS A 55 18.72 11.63 14.05
N CYS A 56 18.94 10.64 14.91
CA CYS A 56 18.30 10.54 16.21
C CYS A 56 19.29 10.25 17.32
N ASP A 57 19.38 11.16 18.28
CA ASP A 57 20.28 11.07 19.43
C ASP A 57 19.52 10.97 20.75
N TRP A 58 20.08 10.19 21.68
CA TRP A 58 19.57 10.12 23.04
C TRP A 58 20.00 11.34 23.86
N GLU A 59 19.04 12.18 24.24
CA GLU A 59 19.29 13.27 25.18
C GLU A 59 19.46 12.70 26.59
N ARG A 60 20.71 12.58 27.04
CA ARG A 60 21.07 11.92 28.32
C ARG A 60 20.30 12.42 29.55
N LYS A 61 19.95 13.70 29.59
CA LYS A 61 19.26 14.31 30.74
C LYS A 61 17.77 14.00 30.78
N SER A 62 17.09 14.07 29.64
CA SER A 62 15.64 13.84 29.55
C SER A 62 15.29 12.37 29.30
N GLY A 63 16.25 11.59 28.79
CA GLY A 63 16.01 10.23 28.30
C GLY A 63 15.15 10.20 27.04
N LEU A 64 14.96 11.34 26.37
CA LEU A 64 14.18 11.42 25.13
C LEU A 64 15.09 11.18 23.92
N LEU A 65 14.53 10.50 22.90
CA LEU A 65 15.17 10.38 21.60
C LEU A 65 14.83 11.64 20.78
N LYS A 66 15.83 12.49 20.56
CA LYS A 66 15.69 13.72 19.77
C LYS A 66 16.07 13.42 18.33
N CYS A 67 15.15 13.67 17.41
CA CYS A 67 15.36 13.42 15.99
C CYS A 67 15.37 14.74 15.20
N GLU A 68 16.32 14.87 14.27
CA GLU A 68 16.45 16.00 13.35
C GLU A 68 16.45 15.52 11.90
N VAL A 69 15.81 16.29 11.01
CA VAL A 69 15.78 15.95 9.58
C VAL A 69 17.13 16.28 8.95
N VAL A 70 17.85 15.25 8.51
CA VAL A 70 19.15 15.38 7.83
C VAL A 70 19.05 15.19 6.32
N GLN A 71 17.90 14.69 5.85
CA GLN A 71 17.58 14.55 4.43
C GLN A 71 16.08 14.83 4.25
N ASN A 72 15.73 15.68 3.29
CA ASN A 72 14.35 15.88 2.83
C ASN A 72 14.39 16.29 1.36
N VAL A 73 14.47 15.30 0.48
CA VAL A 73 14.57 15.56 -0.96
C VAL A 73 13.62 14.64 -1.70
N THR A 74 12.80 15.23 -2.56
CA THR A 74 12.08 14.48 -3.60
C THR A 74 13.09 14.00 -4.62
N SER A 75 13.43 12.72 -4.59
CA SER A 75 14.38 12.16 -5.56
C SER A 75 13.75 12.05 -6.93
N TYR A 76 14.43 12.55 -7.97
CA TYR A 76 14.04 12.35 -9.38
C TYR A 76 13.89 10.86 -9.75
N VAL A 77 14.54 9.98 -8.99
CA VAL A 77 14.44 8.53 -9.20
C VAL A 77 12.97 8.06 -9.10
N HIS A 78 12.12 8.69 -8.27
CA HIS A 78 10.69 8.35 -8.24
C HIS A 78 9.97 8.62 -9.56
N GLU A 79 10.33 9.71 -10.24
CA GLU A 79 9.72 10.09 -11.52
C GLU A 79 10.22 9.20 -12.67
N ALA A 80 11.47 8.72 -12.55
CA ALA A 80 12.11 7.84 -13.52
C ALA A 80 11.54 6.41 -13.53
N VAL A 81 10.80 6.00 -12.50
CA VAL A 81 10.25 4.64 -12.38
C VAL A 81 8.76 4.64 -12.78
N PRO A 82 8.39 4.21 -14.00
CA PRO A 82 7.04 4.43 -14.54
C PRO A 82 5.92 3.81 -13.71
N HIS A 83 6.18 2.66 -13.07
CA HIS A 83 5.22 1.95 -12.24
C HIS A 83 5.01 2.56 -10.84
N LEU A 84 5.78 3.60 -10.49
CA LEU A 84 5.61 4.38 -9.26
C LEU A 84 4.99 5.77 -9.53
N ARG A 85 4.49 5.99 -10.75
CA ARG A 85 3.78 7.22 -11.15
C ARG A 85 2.29 7.13 -10.79
N GLY A 86 1.68 8.30 -10.56
CA GLY A 86 0.26 8.43 -10.23
C GLY A 86 -0.04 8.47 -8.73
N ASP A 87 -1.29 8.16 -8.36
CA ASP A 87 -1.84 8.16 -7.00
C ASP A 87 -1.40 6.91 -6.21
N ILE A 88 -0.11 6.62 -6.25
CA ILE A 88 0.54 5.53 -5.54
C ILE A 88 1.20 6.09 -4.28
N GLU A 89 0.79 5.58 -3.12
CA GLU A 89 1.45 5.88 -1.86
C GLU A 89 2.64 4.95 -1.65
N LEU A 90 3.85 5.51 -1.67
CA LEU A 90 5.06 4.79 -1.28
C LEU A 90 5.24 4.89 0.22
N ARG A 91 5.35 3.74 0.89
CA ARG A 91 5.56 3.65 2.32
C ARG A 91 6.82 2.84 2.62
N GLY A 92 7.60 3.30 3.59
CA GLY A 92 8.67 2.50 4.19
C GLY A 92 8.09 1.37 5.02
N SER A 93 8.85 0.28 5.23
CA SER A 93 8.35 -0.83 6.05
C SER A 93 9.41 -1.44 6.97
N SER A 94 10.60 -1.73 6.43
CA SER A 94 11.62 -2.51 7.12
C SER A 94 12.91 -1.73 7.35
N THR A 95 13.61 -2.04 8.45
CA THR A 95 14.99 -1.64 8.73
C THR A 95 15.88 -1.75 7.49
N ALA A 96 16.63 -0.69 7.18
CA ALA A 96 17.57 -0.74 6.06
C ALA A 96 18.82 -1.54 6.45
N VAL A 97 19.38 -2.29 5.50
CA VAL A 97 20.57 -3.11 5.73
C VAL A 97 21.64 -2.82 4.68
N SER A 98 22.90 -2.80 5.09
CA SER A 98 24.01 -2.79 4.13
C SER A 98 24.22 -4.20 3.60
N LEU A 99 24.28 -4.37 2.27
CA LEU A 99 24.39 -5.68 1.64
C LEU A 99 25.80 -6.27 1.71
N THR A 100 26.83 -5.45 1.96
CA THR A 100 28.19 -5.92 2.23
C THR A 100 28.80 -5.07 3.34
N LYS A 101 29.75 -5.62 4.11
CA LYS A 101 30.43 -4.87 5.18
C LYS A 101 31.10 -3.58 4.68
N ASP A 102 31.54 -3.59 3.42
CA ASP A 102 32.25 -2.49 2.78
C ASP A 102 31.35 -1.67 1.85
N SER A 103 30.07 -2.05 1.69
CA SER A 103 29.16 -1.31 0.84
C SER A 103 28.82 -0.02 1.56
N SER A 104 29.05 1.08 0.84
CA SER A 104 28.52 2.37 1.21
C SER A 104 27.01 2.41 1.10
N ASP A 105 26.32 1.45 0.49
CA ASP A 105 24.91 1.56 0.16
C ASP A 105 24.04 0.71 1.07
N PHE A 106 22.89 1.28 1.45
CA PHE A 106 21.83 0.58 2.16
C PHE A 106 20.75 0.15 1.19
N VAL A 107 20.18 -1.02 1.45
CA VAL A 107 18.96 -1.51 0.83
C VAL A 107 17.87 -1.61 1.88
N ALA A 108 16.70 -1.09 1.53
CA ALA A 108 15.50 -1.17 2.33
C ALA A 108 14.31 -1.65 1.48
N LEU A 109 13.26 -2.11 2.16
CA LEU A 109 12.04 -2.62 1.53
C LEU A 109 10.89 -1.66 1.86
N GLY A 110 10.31 -1.13 0.79
CA GLY A 110 9.08 -0.36 0.83
C GLY A 110 7.92 -1.17 0.29
N HIS A 111 6.72 -0.61 0.45
CA HIS A 111 5.53 -1.11 -0.22
C HIS A 111 4.74 0.03 -0.85
N VAL A 112 4.02 -0.33 -1.90
CA VAL A 112 3.02 0.50 -2.54
C VAL A 112 1.68 0.15 -1.95
N HIS A 113 0.94 1.19 -1.57
CA HIS A 113 -0.49 1.11 -1.34
C HIS A 113 -1.22 1.79 -2.50
N SER A 114 -2.13 1.07 -3.15
CA SER A 114 -2.96 1.57 -4.24
C SER A 114 -4.39 1.06 -4.08
N TYR A 115 -5.34 1.98 -3.93
CA TYR A 115 -6.78 1.64 -3.88
C TYR A 115 -7.32 1.15 -5.22
N ALA A 116 -6.61 1.40 -6.32
CA ALA A 116 -7.00 0.95 -7.65
C ALA A 116 -6.65 -0.53 -7.90
N TRP A 117 -5.79 -1.14 -7.06
CA TRP A 117 -5.38 -2.53 -7.23
C TRP A 117 -6.22 -3.43 -6.32
N LYS A 118 -6.64 -4.59 -6.85
CA LYS A 118 -7.28 -5.64 -6.05
C LYS A 118 -6.37 -6.17 -4.95
N GLU A 119 -5.05 -6.05 -5.14
CA GLU A 119 -4.02 -6.42 -4.19
C GLU A 119 -3.47 -5.14 -3.57
N HIS A 120 -3.77 -4.93 -2.29
CA HIS A 120 -3.46 -3.66 -1.60
C HIS A 120 -1.96 -3.41 -1.40
N TYR A 121 -1.12 -4.44 -1.49
CA TYR A 121 0.30 -4.35 -1.18
C TYR A 121 1.17 -5.00 -2.26
N LYS A 122 1.99 -4.17 -2.90
CA LYS A 122 3.15 -4.61 -3.68
C LYS A 122 4.41 -4.10 -3.01
N PHE A 123 5.50 -4.85 -3.12
CA PHE A 123 6.77 -4.52 -2.49
C PHE A 123 7.78 -4.04 -3.50
N PHE A 124 8.74 -3.24 -3.05
CA PHE A 124 9.89 -2.83 -3.85
C PHE A 124 11.10 -2.65 -2.93
N PHE A 125 12.27 -3.03 -3.42
CA PHE A 125 13.52 -2.60 -2.81
C PHE A 125 13.84 -1.18 -3.27
N TYR A 126 14.39 -0.38 -2.38
CA TYR A 126 15.03 0.88 -2.73
C TYR A 126 16.43 0.92 -2.12
N ARG A 127 17.35 1.54 -2.87
CA ARG A 127 18.74 1.69 -2.47
C ARG A 127 19.06 3.15 -2.22
N PHE A 128 19.86 3.43 -1.20
CA PHE A 128 20.37 4.77 -0.92
C PHE A 128 21.81 4.74 -0.44
N SER A 129 22.54 5.84 -0.67
CA SER A 129 23.90 6.00 -0.16
C SER A 129 23.89 6.07 1.36
N GLY A 130 24.80 5.35 1.98
CA GLY A 130 25.12 5.26 3.40
C GLY A 130 26.48 5.85 3.76
N THR A 131 27.10 6.66 2.88
CA THR A 131 28.31 7.43 3.22
C THR A 131 28.04 8.61 4.17
N GLY A 132 26.81 8.73 4.69
CA GLY A 132 26.32 9.85 5.47
C GLY A 132 25.41 10.79 4.66
N PRO A 133 24.84 11.83 5.31
CA PRO A 133 23.97 12.80 4.64
C PRO A 133 24.70 13.52 3.48
N PRO A 134 24.04 13.75 2.33
CA PRO A 134 22.65 13.38 2.01
C PRO A 134 22.51 11.90 1.65
N PHE A 135 21.53 11.21 2.27
CA PHE A 135 21.14 9.83 1.97
C PHE A 135 20.40 9.75 0.63
N ARG A 136 21.14 9.91 -0.47
CA ARG A 136 20.57 9.97 -1.82
C ARG A 136 20.03 8.61 -2.22
N LEU A 137 18.77 8.56 -2.68
CA LEU A 137 18.22 7.37 -3.34
C LEU A 137 18.99 7.12 -4.64
N THR A 138 19.49 5.89 -4.81
CA THR A 138 20.28 5.47 -5.98
C THR A 138 19.54 4.49 -6.87
N GLY A 139 18.39 3.94 -6.44
CA GLY A 139 17.58 3.07 -7.29
C GLY A 139 16.35 2.49 -6.60
N PHE A 140 15.44 1.94 -7.42
CA PHE A 140 14.30 1.12 -7.01
C PHE A 140 14.32 -0.17 -7.82
N SER A 141 13.93 -1.28 -7.20
CA SER A 141 13.62 -2.50 -7.94
C SER A 141 12.26 -2.39 -8.64
N PRO A 142 11.96 -3.30 -9.58
CA PRO A 142 10.57 -3.58 -9.95
C PRO A 142 9.70 -3.92 -8.75
N LEU A 143 8.38 -3.74 -8.89
CA LEU A 143 7.40 -4.21 -7.92
C LEU A 143 7.38 -5.74 -7.90
N PHE A 144 7.25 -6.32 -6.72
CA PHE A 144 7.07 -7.76 -6.54
C PHE A 144 6.07 -8.07 -5.42
N THR A 145 5.72 -9.34 -5.30
CA THR A 145 4.84 -9.83 -4.22
C THR A 145 5.64 -10.82 -3.39
N LEU A 146 5.52 -10.75 -2.07
CA LEU A 146 6.08 -11.77 -1.19
C LEU A 146 5.24 -13.06 -1.34
N PRO A 147 5.88 -14.25 -1.24
CA PRO A 147 5.17 -15.51 -1.39
C PRO A 147 4.08 -15.65 -0.33
N LEU A 148 3.03 -16.40 -0.68
CA LEU A 148 1.91 -16.67 0.20
C LEU A 148 1.60 -18.16 0.25
N PRO A 149 1.11 -18.68 1.40
CA PRO A 149 0.50 -20.00 1.41
C PRO A 149 -0.65 -20.07 0.40
N ALA A 150 -0.80 -21.24 -0.23
CA ALA A 150 -1.94 -21.48 -1.10
C ALA A 150 -3.25 -21.24 -0.34
N GLY A 151 -4.11 -20.38 -0.87
CA GLY A 151 -5.42 -20.09 -0.29
C GLY A 151 -5.48 -18.89 0.67
N SER A 152 -4.36 -18.28 1.06
CA SER A 152 -4.44 -16.95 1.72
C SER A 152 -4.77 -15.90 0.67
N GLY A 153 -5.85 -15.14 0.88
CA GLY A 153 -6.20 -14.02 0.00
C GLY A 153 -5.07 -13.00 -0.07
N HIS A 154 -4.99 -12.21 -1.15
CA HIS A 154 -3.92 -11.24 -1.38
C HIS A 154 -3.97 -9.97 -0.50
N ASN A 155 -4.70 -10.00 0.61
CA ASN A 155 -5.03 -8.80 1.38
C ASN A 155 -4.22 -8.73 2.67
N GLY A 156 -3.42 -7.67 2.82
CA GLY A 156 -2.78 -7.30 4.08
C GLY A 156 -1.45 -8.01 4.33
N HIS A 157 -0.43 -7.68 3.55
CA HIS A 157 0.94 -8.11 3.83
C HIS A 157 1.75 -6.92 4.27
N TYR A 158 2.54 -7.09 5.33
CA TYR A 158 3.37 -6.04 5.84
C TYR A 158 4.79 -6.55 6.11
N ALA A 159 5.74 -6.11 5.29
CA ALA A 159 7.14 -6.43 5.53
C ALA A 159 7.62 -5.73 6.79
N HIS A 160 8.17 -6.50 7.73
CA HIS A 160 8.55 -6.02 9.04
C HIS A 160 10.07 -5.92 9.19
N GLY A 161 10.82 -6.88 8.66
CA GLY A 161 12.25 -6.99 8.90
C GLY A 161 13.05 -7.34 7.66
N LEU A 162 14.22 -6.75 7.57
CA LEU A 162 15.31 -7.18 6.70
C LEU A 162 16.51 -7.53 7.56
N CYS A 163 17.15 -8.64 7.26
CA CYS A 163 18.39 -9.05 7.92
C CYS A 163 19.31 -9.72 6.91
N LEU A 164 20.55 -9.25 6.81
CA LEU A 164 21.56 -9.92 6.02
C LEU A 164 22.18 -11.05 6.86
N GLN A 165 21.97 -12.29 6.42
CA GLN A 165 22.57 -13.49 7.01
C GLN A 165 23.53 -14.11 5.99
N SER A 166 24.84 -13.95 6.24
CA SER A 166 25.91 -14.40 5.34
C SER A 166 25.84 -13.76 3.95
N ARG A 167 25.22 -14.45 2.98
CA ARG A 167 25.06 -13.98 1.58
C ARG A 167 23.61 -13.83 1.18
N ASP A 168 22.70 -14.04 2.12
CA ASP A 168 21.28 -14.06 1.88
C ASP A 168 20.60 -12.96 2.70
N LEU A 169 19.66 -12.29 2.06
CA LEU A 169 18.76 -11.35 2.70
C LEU A 169 17.52 -12.12 3.19
N LEU A 170 17.33 -12.16 4.50
CA LEU A 170 16.11 -12.65 5.13
C LEU A 170 15.11 -11.50 5.20
N ILE A 171 13.90 -11.73 4.70
CA ILE A 171 12.79 -10.79 4.74
C ILE A 171 11.71 -11.42 5.63
N THR A 172 11.33 -10.75 6.71
CA THR A 172 10.20 -11.16 7.55
C THR A 172 9.00 -10.27 7.27
N TYR A 173 7.80 -10.85 7.26
CA TYR A 173 6.57 -10.13 6.95
C TYR A 173 5.36 -10.74 7.67
N GLY A 174 4.42 -9.89 8.03
CA GLY A 174 3.11 -10.28 8.52
C GLY A 174 2.15 -10.53 7.37
N VAL A 175 1.27 -11.53 7.53
CA VAL A 175 0.12 -11.80 6.65
C VAL A 175 -1.13 -11.68 7.52
N HIS A 176 -2.13 -10.94 7.03
CA HIS A 176 -3.43 -10.71 7.70
C HIS A 176 -3.34 -10.15 9.14
N ASP A 177 -2.23 -9.50 9.49
CA ASP A 177 -1.92 -9.02 10.85
C ASP A 177 -1.98 -10.12 11.94
N ASP A 178 -1.93 -11.41 11.57
CA ASP A 178 -2.08 -12.54 12.50
C ASP A 178 -0.98 -13.60 12.41
N THR A 179 -0.29 -13.69 11.28
CA THR A 179 0.73 -14.71 11.01
C THR A 179 2.03 -14.08 10.54
N SER A 180 3.15 -14.62 11.00
CA SER A 180 4.49 -14.15 10.62
C SER A 180 5.15 -15.15 9.69
N TRP A 181 5.68 -14.65 8.60
CA TRP A 181 6.32 -15.39 7.53
C TRP A 181 7.72 -14.85 7.28
N TYR A 182 8.55 -15.65 6.61
CA TYR A 182 9.83 -15.19 6.10
C TYR A 182 10.12 -15.74 4.71
N VAL A 183 10.94 -15.01 3.97
CA VAL A 183 11.54 -15.47 2.72
C VAL A 183 13.03 -15.16 2.74
N LYS A 184 13.82 -16.07 2.17
CA LYS A 184 15.28 -15.95 2.09
C LYS A 184 15.66 -15.73 0.63
N VAL A 185 16.35 -14.62 0.34
CA VAL A 185 16.71 -14.23 -1.02
C VAL A 185 18.22 -14.00 -1.12
N PRO A 186 18.94 -14.57 -2.10
CA PRO A 186 20.35 -14.28 -2.29
C PRO A 186 20.62 -12.77 -2.48
N ALA A 187 21.55 -12.20 -1.73
CA ALA A 187 21.82 -10.75 -1.74
C ALA A 187 22.27 -10.24 -3.12
N ASN A 188 23.03 -11.06 -3.87
CA ASN A 188 23.44 -10.73 -5.24
C ASN A 188 22.24 -10.58 -6.19
N ARG A 189 21.16 -11.33 -5.96
CA ARG A 189 19.93 -11.19 -6.75
C ARG A 189 19.23 -9.87 -6.46
N ILE A 190 19.28 -9.39 -5.21
CA ILE A 190 18.76 -8.06 -4.85
C ILE A 190 19.59 -6.96 -5.52
N VAL A 191 20.92 -7.07 -5.53
CA VAL A 191 21.80 -6.12 -6.23
C VAL A 191 21.44 -6.04 -7.72
N SER A 192 21.24 -7.18 -8.37
CA SER A 192 20.90 -7.21 -9.80
C SER A 192 19.54 -6.60 -10.16
N LEU A 193 18.66 -6.35 -9.18
CA LEU A 193 17.40 -5.65 -9.43
C LEU A 193 17.59 -4.15 -9.71
N PHE A 194 18.75 -3.59 -9.36
CA PHE A 194 19.08 -2.18 -9.57
C PHE A 194 19.92 -1.95 -10.84
N ASP A 195 20.43 -3.01 -11.46
CA ASP A 195 21.18 -2.95 -12.71
C ASP A 195 20.17 -2.80 -13.84
N GLY A 196 19.97 -1.56 -14.30
CA GLY A 196 18.89 -1.13 -15.19
C GLY A 196 18.75 -1.85 -16.55
N SER A 197 19.57 -2.87 -16.83
CA SER A 197 19.41 -3.77 -17.97
C SER A 197 18.18 -4.66 -17.90
N ASN A 198 17.53 -4.82 -16.73
CA ASN A 198 16.39 -5.73 -16.53
C ASN A 198 15.02 -5.04 -16.37
N LEU A 199 14.94 -3.71 -16.50
CA LEU A 199 13.69 -2.96 -16.27
C LEU A 199 12.62 -3.19 -17.36
N GLY A 200 13.00 -3.75 -18.51
CA GLY A 200 12.09 -4.00 -19.64
C GLY A 200 11.33 -5.32 -19.60
N GLU A 201 11.87 -6.38 -18.97
CA GLU A 201 11.30 -7.75 -19.08
C GLU A 201 10.75 -8.31 -17.76
N ALA A 202 11.07 -7.72 -16.60
CA ALA A 202 10.68 -8.26 -15.29
C ALA A 202 9.19 -8.09 -14.89
N GLN A 203 8.29 -7.77 -15.83
CA GLN A 203 6.87 -7.49 -15.52
C GLN A 203 5.95 -8.73 -15.46
N SER A 204 6.44 -9.95 -15.72
CA SER A 204 5.54 -11.12 -15.79
C SER A 204 6.03 -12.42 -15.16
N GLU A 205 7.32 -12.54 -14.80
CA GLU A 205 7.82 -13.71 -14.09
C GLU A 205 7.62 -13.51 -12.58
N PRO A 206 6.72 -14.28 -11.93
CA PRO A 206 6.57 -14.17 -10.49
C PRO A 206 7.88 -14.57 -9.82
N PHE A 207 8.20 -13.93 -8.69
CA PHE A 207 9.38 -14.20 -7.87
C PHE A 207 9.26 -15.55 -7.13
N PHE A 208 8.84 -16.61 -7.83
CA PHE A 208 8.84 -17.99 -7.36
C PHE A 208 10.09 -18.67 -7.91
N LEU A 209 11.06 -18.90 -7.03
CA LEU A 209 11.85 -20.13 -7.02
C LEU A 209 12.81 -20.07 -5.81
N LEU A 210 12.81 -21.19 -5.08
CA LEU A 210 13.73 -21.57 -4.01
C LEU A 210 13.26 -21.35 -2.56
N THR A 211 12.28 -22.15 -2.15
CA THR A 211 12.42 -22.85 -0.86
C THR A 211 12.32 -24.36 -1.11
N GLN A 212 13.43 -25.04 -0.83
CA GLN A 212 13.64 -26.50 -0.78
C GLN A 212 13.82 -27.24 -2.13
N LYS A 213 14.88 -28.06 -2.18
CA LYS A 213 15.10 -29.08 -3.22
C LYS A 213 13.95 -30.08 -3.15
N GLU A 214 13.09 -30.11 -4.17
CA GLU A 214 12.28 -31.30 -4.44
C GLU A 214 13.13 -32.37 -5.13
N PRO A 215 12.91 -33.66 -4.83
CA PRO A 215 13.42 -34.75 -5.64
C PRO A 215 12.64 -34.81 -6.96
N LYS A 216 13.35 -34.56 -8.06
CA LYS A 216 13.07 -34.89 -9.47
C LYS A 216 11.60 -34.99 -9.93
N GLU A 217 11.25 -33.99 -10.77
CA GLU A 217 10.26 -33.99 -11.85
C GLU A 217 8.78 -34.15 -11.47
N PHE A 218 8.02 -33.05 -11.50
CA PHE A 218 6.60 -33.04 -11.87
C PHE A 218 6.25 -31.78 -12.70
N PRO A 219 5.59 -31.90 -13.87
CA PRO A 219 5.22 -30.74 -14.70
C PRO A 219 3.99 -30.00 -14.16
N THR A 220 4.02 -28.69 -14.26
CA THR A 220 3.04 -27.72 -13.71
C THR A 220 1.72 -27.57 -14.48
N ASP A 221 1.42 -28.42 -15.46
CA ASP A 221 0.25 -28.27 -16.34
C ASP A 221 -0.98 -29.11 -15.89
N LEU A 222 -1.23 -29.19 -14.59
CA LEU A 222 -2.12 -30.19 -13.97
C LEU A 222 -3.50 -29.67 -13.51
N PHE A 223 -4.03 -28.59 -14.09
CA PHE A 223 -5.34 -28.03 -13.70
C PHE A 223 -6.48 -28.30 -14.70
N GLY A 224 -6.43 -29.44 -15.39
CA GLY A 224 -7.55 -29.99 -16.16
C GLY A 224 -7.46 -31.51 -16.30
N LYS A 225 -8.58 -32.23 -16.18
CA LYS A 225 -8.79 -33.70 -16.31
C LYS A 225 -7.91 -34.66 -15.48
N ASP A 226 -6.69 -34.30 -15.10
CA ASP A 226 -5.70 -35.24 -14.54
C ASP A 226 -5.70 -35.35 -13.01
N MET A 227 -6.39 -34.47 -12.28
CA MET A 227 -6.57 -34.65 -10.82
C MET A 227 -7.32 -35.95 -10.51
N TYR A 228 -8.32 -36.30 -11.32
CA TYR A 228 -9.07 -37.54 -11.14
C TYR A 228 -8.21 -38.76 -11.49
N SER A 229 -7.37 -38.67 -12.52
CA SER A 229 -6.40 -39.70 -12.91
C SER A 229 -5.34 -39.93 -11.83
N ASN A 230 -4.80 -38.86 -11.25
CA ASN A 230 -3.82 -38.94 -10.15
C ASN A 230 -4.44 -39.51 -8.87
N LEU A 231 -5.71 -39.18 -8.59
CA LEU A 231 -6.47 -39.78 -7.50
C LEU A 231 -6.69 -41.28 -7.72
N LEU A 232 -6.99 -41.72 -8.94
CA LEU A 232 -7.14 -43.13 -9.30
C LEU A 232 -5.81 -43.91 -9.29
N GLU A 233 -4.70 -43.29 -9.68
CA GLU A 233 -3.37 -43.90 -9.67
C GLU A 233 -2.83 -44.07 -8.24
N MET A 234 -3.09 -43.07 -7.37
CA MET A 234 -2.86 -43.17 -5.93
C MET A 234 -3.80 -44.16 -5.26
N GLU A 235 -5.08 -44.23 -5.65
CA GLU A 235 -6.02 -45.27 -5.19
C GLU A 235 -5.44 -46.67 -5.49
N GLY A 236 -4.89 -46.86 -6.69
CA GLY A 236 -4.21 -48.09 -7.09
C GLY A 236 -2.98 -48.41 -6.22
N SER A 237 -2.22 -47.40 -5.82
CA SER A 237 -1.03 -47.56 -4.97
C SER A 237 -1.39 -47.82 -3.51
N LEU A 238 -2.43 -47.17 -2.99
CA LEU A 238 -2.90 -47.31 -1.62
C LEU A 238 -3.73 -48.58 -1.39
N ARG A 239 -4.46 -49.09 -2.39
CA ARG A 239 -5.07 -50.43 -2.33
C ARG A 239 -4.02 -51.53 -2.22
N LYS A 240 -2.88 -51.36 -2.89
CA LYS A 240 -1.77 -52.32 -2.84
C LYS A 240 -1.05 -52.35 -1.49
N SER A 241 -1.12 -51.27 -0.70
CA SER A 241 -0.48 -51.20 0.62
C SER A 241 -1.33 -51.78 1.75
N GLY A 242 -2.61 -52.09 1.52
CA GLY A 242 -3.48 -52.77 2.50
C GLY A 242 -3.92 -51.89 3.68
N HIS A 243 -3.79 -50.56 3.58
CA HIS A 243 -4.16 -49.64 4.66
C HIS A 243 -5.67 -49.45 4.80
N SER A 244 -6.18 -49.56 6.03
CA SER A 244 -7.63 -49.48 6.30
C SER A 244 -8.25 -48.10 6.03
N ILE A 245 -7.48 -47.02 6.19
CA ILE A 245 -7.93 -45.64 5.94
C ILE A 245 -8.01 -45.37 4.44
N ALA A 246 -7.07 -45.90 3.66
CA ALA A 246 -7.10 -45.80 2.20
C ALA A 246 -8.30 -46.50 1.57
N ALA A 247 -8.66 -47.69 2.08
CA ALA A 247 -9.85 -48.40 1.62
C ALA A 247 -11.15 -47.62 1.93
N GLN A 248 -11.23 -46.99 3.11
CA GLN A 248 -12.36 -46.14 3.49
C GLN A 248 -12.44 -44.87 2.63
N TYR A 249 -11.29 -44.27 2.31
CA TYR A 249 -11.22 -43.09 1.46
C TYR A 249 -11.61 -43.38 0.00
N SER A 250 -11.16 -44.53 -0.53
CA SER A 250 -11.53 -45.01 -1.86
C SER A 250 -13.04 -45.22 -2.00
N ALA A 251 -13.69 -45.87 -1.02
CA ALA A 251 -15.15 -46.01 -1.01
C ALA A 251 -15.85 -44.64 -0.95
N PHE A 252 -15.32 -43.72 -0.14
CA PHE A 252 -15.85 -42.36 -0.03
C PHE A 252 -15.76 -41.56 -1.35
N LEU A 253 -14.68 -41.70 -2.12
CA LEU A 253 -14.54 -41.05 -3.44
C LEU A 253 -15.58 -41.52 -4.46
N GLN A 254 -16.06 -42.76 -4.35
CA GLN A 254 -17.09 -43.30 -5.24
C GLN A 254 -18.49 -42.77 -4.91
N ASP A 255 -18.75 -42.43 -3.65
CA ASP A 255 -20.06 -41.96 -3.18
C ASP A 255 -20.23 -40.43 -3.27
N LEU A 256 -19.13 -39.69 -3.49
CA LEU A 256 -19.06 -38.22 -3.44
C LEU A 256 -20.05 -37.50 -4.38
N GLU A 257 -20.45 -38.11 -5.50
CA GLU A 257 -21.40 -37.52 -6.45
C GLU A 257 -22.87 -37.58 -5.99
N VAL A 258 -23.20 -38.42 -5.01
CA VAL A 258 -24.58 -38.68 -4.56
C VAL A 258 -24.83 -38.31 -3.09
N MET A 259 -23.84 -37.78 -2.38
CA MET A 259 -23.98 -37.36 -0.98
C MET A 259 -24.77 -36.05 -0.83
N SER A 260 -25.69 -36.02 0.13
CA SER A 260 -26.29 -34.77 0.62
C SER A 260 -25.27 -33.93 1.40
N ILE A 261 -25.53 -32.62 1.51
CA ILE A 261 -24.69 -31.68 2.28
C ILE A 261 -24.51 -32.13 3.74
N GLN A 262 -25.54 -32.71 4.35
CA GLN A 262 -25.46 -33.21 5.73
C GLN A 262 -24.52 -34.43 5.83
N GLN A 263 -24.65 -35.40 4.92
CA GLN A 263 -23.77 -36.56 4.85
C GLN A 263 -22.31 -36.14 4.61
N TYR A 264 -22.12 -35.11 3.80
CA TYR A 264 -20.81 -34.51 3.55
C TYR A 264 -20.18 -33.92 4.83
N ALA A 265 -20.94 -33.11 5.56
CA ALA A 265 -20.49 -32.51 6.82
C ALA A 265 -20.20 -33.56 7.90
N ASP A 266 -20.91 -34.70 7.88
CA ASP A 266 -20.68 -35.82 8.78
C ASP A 266 -19.38 -36.58 8.42
N GLU A 267 -19.11 -36.84 7.13
CA GLU A 267 -17.85 -37.45 6.69
C GLU A 267 -16.64 -36.53 6.88
N ALA A 268 -16.77 -35.22 6.63
CA ALA A 268 -15.71 -34.24 6.91
C ALA A 268 -15.32 -34.25 8.40
N ARG A 269 -16.29 -34.31 9.31
CA ARG A 269 -16.05 -34.44 10.76
C ARG A 269 -15.39 -35.78 11.12
N LYS A 270 -15.73 -36.87 10.44
CA LYS A 270 -15.10 -38.18 10.62
C LYS A 270 -13.63 -38.15 10.19
N TYR A 271 -13.31 -37.69 8.99
CA TYR A 271 -11.93 -37.62 8.49
C TYR A 271 -11.07 -36.63 9.28
N ARG A 272 -11.64 -35.50 9.74
CA ARG A 272 -10.95 -34.59 10.66
C ARG A 272 -10.57 -35.28 11.97
N ARG A 273 -11.45 -36.11 12.54
CA ARG A 273 -11.12 -36.88 13.75
C ARG A 273 -10.02 -37.92 13.50
N LEU A 274 -10.08 -38.62 12.37
CA LEU A 274 -9.05 -39.59 11.98
C LEU A 274 -7.69 -38.91 11.77
N TRP A 275 -7.67 -37.72 11.15
CA TRP A 275 -6.46 -36.92 10.97
C TRP A 275 -5.86 -36.50 12.31
N LEU A 276 -6.67 -35.95 13.22
CA LEU A 276 -6.20 -35.57 14.56
C LEU A 276 -5.66 -36.77 15.35
N GLN A 277 -6.28 -37.95 15.21
CA GLN A 277 -5.78 -39.18 15.82
C GLN A 277 -4.46 -39.64 15.22
N ALA A 278 -4.28 -39.54 13.90
CA ALA A 278 -3.05 -39.90 13.23
C ALA A 278 -1.90 -38.95 13.61
N MET A 279 -2.14 -37.63 13.60
CA MET A 279 -1.16 -36.63 14.01
C MET A 279 -0.74 -36.81 15.48
N SER A 280 -1.70 -37.08 16.37
CA SER A 280 -1.39 -37.36 17.78
C SER A 280 -0.51 -38.59 17.97
N LYS A 281 -0.67 -39.63 17.14
CA LYS A 281 0.21 -40.82 17.17
C LYS A 281 1.62 -40.49 16.68
N VAL A 282 1.75 -39.66 15.64
CA VAL A 282 3.06 -39.19 15.14
C VAL A 282 3.78 -38.37 16.22
N GLU A 283 3.08 -37.42 16.85
CA GLU A 283 3.65 -36.63 17.95
C GLU A 283 4.07 -37.49 19.15
N GLN A 284 3.22 -38.45 19.56
CA GLN A 284 3.57 -39.39 20.63
C GLN A 284 4.80 -40.22 20.28
N GLN A 285 4.95 -40.60 19.01
CA GLN A 285 6.10 -41.36 18.53
C GLN A 285 7.38 -40.52 18.50
N GLU A 286 7.31 -39.27 18.02
CA GLU A 286 8.46 -38.35 18.06
C GLU A 286 8.91 -38.09 19.50
N GLN A 287 7.96 -37.89 20.41
CA GLN A 287 8.25 -37.71 21.83
C GLN A 287 8.87 -38.97 22.45
N GLN A 288 8.33 -40.15 22.15
CA GLN A 288 8.90 -41.41 22.62
C GLN A 288 10.32 -41.62 22.10
N CYS A 289 10.59 -41.31 20.84
CA CYS A 289 11.94 -41.41 20.27
C CYS A 289 12.91 -40.37 20.85
N ALA A 290 12.45 -39.17 21.20
CA ALA A 290 13.26 -38.17 21.89
C ALA A 290 13.61 -38.61 23.33
N ASP A 291 12.65 -39.19 24.04
CA ASP A 291 12.83 -39.71 25.40
C ASP A 291 13.75 -40.94 25.43
N GLU A 292 13.59 -41.85 24.46
CA GLU A 292 14.44 -43.03 24.31
C GLU A 292 15.85 -42.65 23.85
N SER A 293 16.02 -41.68 22.95
CA SER A 293 17.34 -41.15 22.58
C SER A 293 18.05 -40.54 23.79
N SER A 294 17.31 -39.82 24.64
CA SER A 294 17.83 -39.24 25.88
C SER A 294 18.24 -40.32 26.90
N ARG A 295 17.51 -41.44 26.97
CA ARG A 295 17.85 -42.59 27.83
C ARG A 295 18.97 -43.46 27.27
N ALA A 296 19.04 -43.65 25.96
CA ALA A 296 20.07 -44.42 25.28
C ALA A 296 21.44 -43.74 25.42
N ALA A 297 21.50 -42.40 25.40
CA ALA A 297 22.68 -41.62 25.73
C ALA A 297 23.23 -41.90 27.14
N LEU A 298 22.41 -42.45 28.05
CA LEU A 298 22.78 -42.78 29.43
C LEU A 298 23.00 -44.27 29.68
N SER A 299 22.51 -45.17 28.81
CA SER A 299 22.45 -46.61 29.12
C SER A 299 22.80 -47.57 27.99
N GLY A 300 23.18 -47.08 26.80
CA GLY A 300 23.79 -47.92 25.76
C GLY A 300 22.85 -48.96 25.12
N GLY A 301 21.54 -48.71 25.08
CA GLY A 301 20.60 -49.54 24.33
C GLY A 301 19.14 -49.12 24.49
N GLY A 302 18.61 -48.37 23.52
CA GLY A 302 17.18 -48.13 23.37
C GLY A 302 16.83 -48.19 21.89
N ALA A 303 15.84 -49.00 21.53
CA ALA A 303 15.36 -49.13 20.16
C ALA A 303 13.96 -48.49 20.05
N CYS A 304 13.87 -47.41 19.27
CA CYS A 304 12.59 -46.90 18.76
C CYS A 304 11.83 -48.02 18.02
N LEU A 305 10.52 -47.81 17.86
CA LEU A 305 9.66 -48.62 16.97
C LEU A 305 10.35 -48.93 15.64
N SER A 306 9.96 -50.06 15.04
CA SER A 306 10.55 -50.47 13.77
C SER A 306 10.29 -49.39 12.70
N PRO A 307 11.22 -49.12 11.77
CA PRO A 307 11.03 -48.15 10.69
C PRO A 307 9.71 -48.35 9.90
N LEU A 308 9.20 -49.59 9.88
CA LEU A 308 7.94 -49.95 9.25
C LEU A 308 6.71 -49.36 9.97
N GLU A 309 6.72 -49.27 11.30
CA GLU A 309 5.61 -48.73 12.09
C GLU A 309 5.57 -47.20 12.02
N ALA A 310 6.75 -46.54 11.99
CA ALA A 310 6.88 -45.12 11.74
C ALA A 310 6.31 -44.74 10.36
N GLN A 311 6.69 -45.49 9.32
CA GLN A 311 6.21 -45.26 7.96
C GLN A 311 4.69 -45.42 7.88
N ARG A 312 4.11 -46.42 8.56
CA ARG A 312 2.67 -46.63 8.57
C ARG A 312 1.90 -45.49 9.23
N ALA A 313 2.38 -44.96 10.35
CA ALA A 313 1.75 -43.84 11.02
C ALA A 313 1.79 -42.57 10.15
N GLU A 314 2.91 -42.34 9.47
CA GLU A 314 3.07 -41.23 8.53
C GLU A 314 2.14 -41.37 7.30
N ASP A 315 2.04 -42.57 6.73
CA ASP A 315 1.17 -42.84 5.58
C ASP A 315 -0.32 -42.69 5.94
N ASP A 316 -0.73 -43.12 7.14
CA ASP A 316 -2.08 -42.94 7.64
C ASP A 316 -2.42 -41.44 7.87
N ALA A 317 -1.46 -40.65 8.39
CA ALA A 317 -1.61 -39.22 8.56
C ALA A 317 -1.72 -38.48 7.21
N LYS A 318 -0.91 -38.88 6.21
CA LYS A 318 -1.01 -38.38 4.83
C LYS A 318 -2.37 -38.69 4.23
N CYS A 319 -2.84 -39.93 4.33
CA CYS A 319 -4.15 -40.32 3.80
C CYS A 319 -5.30 -39.53 4.44
N ALA A 320 -5.29 -39.35 5.76
CA ALA A 320 -6.31 -38.58 6.46
C ALA A 320 -6.26 -37.08 6.10
N SER A 321 -5.07 -36.51 5.90
CA SER A 321 -4.90 -35.12 5.46
C SER A 321 -5.52 -34.90 4.08
N TRP A 322 -5.20 -35.77 3.12
CA TRP A 322 -5.73 -35.70 1.77
C TRP A 322 -7.24 -35.85 1.70
N ALA A 323 -7.80 -36.76 2.51
CA ALA A 323 -9.24 -36.93 2.60
C ALA A 323 -9.94 -35.67 3.12
N TYR A 324 -9.37 -35.05 4.16
CA TYR A 324 -9.88 -33.82 4.73
C TYR A 324 -9.75 -32.62 3.78
N PHE A 325 -8.63 -32.47 3.07
CA PHE A 325 -8.45 -31.37 2.11
C PHE A 325 -9.35 -31.51 0.87
N SER A 326 -9.55 -32.73 0.38
CA SER A 326 -10.49 -32.99 -0.73
C SER A 326 -11.92 -32.61 -0.35
N LEU A 327 -12.30 -32.82 0.92
CA LEU A 327 -13.56 -32.37 1.50
C LEU A 327 -13.64 -30.83 1.64
N LEU A 328 -12.55 -30.12 1.96
CA LEU A 328 -12.63 -28.65 2.00
C LEU A 328 -12.77 -28.03 0.60
N ILE A 329 -12.09 -28.61 -0.39
CA ILE A 329 -12.11 -28.10 -1.77
C ILE A 329 -13.50 -28.29 -2.40
N HIS A 330 -14.10 -29.46 -2.20
CA HIS A 330 -15.41 -29.76 -2.81
C HIS A 330 -16.57 -29.04 -2.10
N GLU A 331 -16.45 -28.72 -0.80
CA GLU A 331 -17.42 -27.89 -0.06
C GLU A 331 -17.49 -26.49 -0.64
N ASN A 332 -16.33 -25.87 -0.85
CA ASN A 332 -16.22 -24.55 -1.47
C ASN A 332 -16.79 -24.51 -2.90
N ARG A 333 -16.64 -25.60 -3.66
CA ARG A 333 -17.20 -25.70 -5.02
C ARG A 333 -18.73 -25.85 -5.02
N VAL A 334 -19.32 -26.54 -4.05
CA VAL A 334 -20.77 -26.75 -3.95
C VAL A 334 -21.46 -25.52 -3.38
N LEU A 335 -20.92 -24.94 -2.30
CA LEU A 335 -21.46 -23.73 -1.70
C LEU A 335 -21.32 -22.51 -2.61
N GLY A 336 -20.21 -22.38 -3.35
CA GLY A 336 -20.02 -21.33 -4.35
C GLY A 336 -20.98 -21.38 -5.55
N LYS A 337 -21.66 -22.51 -5.78
CA LYS A 337 -22.72 -22.65 -6.80
C LYS A 337 -24.11 -22.28 -6.28
N LEU A 338 -24.34 -22.34 -4.97
CA LEU A 338 -25.64 -22.01 -4.37
C LEU A 338 -25.87 -20.50 -4.27
N ASP A 339 -24.79 -19.71 -4.16
CA ASP A 339 -24.81 -18.25 -4.01
C ASP A 339 -25.02 -17.47 -5.33
N ARG A 340 -25.44 -18.16 -6.41
CA ARG A 340 -25.61 -17.57 -7.76
C ARG A 340 -27.01 -17.71 -8.36
N ARG A 341 -28.05 -17.89 -7.55
CA ARG A 341 -29.43 -17.74 -8.03
C ARG A 341 -29.87 -16.28 -7.89
N PRO A 342 -30.28 -15.58 -8.96
CA PRO A 342 -30.78 -14.21 -8.87
C PRO A 342 -32.12 -14.20 -8.13
N LEU A 343 -32.24 -13.33 -7.12
CA LEU A 343 -33.53 -12.87 -6.60
C LEU A 343 -34.17 -11.95 -7.65
N GLU A 344 -34.88 -12.53 -8.61
CA GLU A 344 -35.89 -11.81 -9.37
C GLU A 344 -37.26 -12.19 -8.81
N GLN A 345 -37.92 -11.25 -8.12
CA GLN A 345 -39.33 -10.89 -8.39
C GLN A 345 -39.85 -9.80 -7.44
N THR A 346 -40.58 -8.89 -8.08
CA THR A 346 -41.78 -8.14 -7.63
C THR A 346 -41.65 -7.11 -6.52
N VAL A 347 -41.70 -5.83 -6.90
CA VAL A 347 -42.63 -4.87 -6.27
C VAL A 347 -43.26 -4.00 -7.37
N GLU A 348 -44.57 -3.88 -7.26
CA GLU A 348 -45.56 -3.35 -8.19
C GLU A 348 -45.57 -1.81 -8.27
N ASN A 349 -46.19 -1.34 -9.35
CA ASN A 349 -46.57 0.04 -9.64
C ASN A 349 -47.53 0.62 -8.58
N GLU A 350 -47.47 1.94 -8.33
CA GLU A 350 -48.60 2.90 -8.41
C GLU A 350 -48.16 4.37 -8.22
N PRO A 351 -48.96 5.39 -8.63
CA PRO A 351 -48.47 6.64 -9.20
C PRO A 351 -48.63 7.92 -8.35
N ALA A 352 -47.89 8.95 -8.80
CA ALA A 352 -48.07 10.42 -8.73
C ALA A 352 -49.02 11.06 -7.70
N GLN A 353 -48.49 12.05 -6.98
CA GLN A 353 -49.24 13.25 -6.58
C GLN A 353 -48.36 14.50 -6.72
N ASP A 354 -48.79 15.38 -7.63
CA ASP A 354 -48.41 16.78 -7.74
C ASP A 354 -48.91 17.54 -6.51
N ASP A 355 -48.15 18.55 -6.06
CA ASP A 355 -48.78 19.67 -5.36
C ASP A 355 -48.08 21.00 -5.69
N HIS A 356 -48.91 21.95 -6.11
CA HIS A 356 -48.57 23.29 -6.54
C HIS A 356 -48.29 24.20 -5.34
N GLY A 357 -47.34 25.13 -5.49
CA GLY A 357 -47.11 26.21 -4.54
C GLY A 357 -46.44 27.42 -5.19
N SER A 358 -47.27 28.25 -5.83
CA SER A 358 -46.91 29.56 -6.39
C SER A 358 -46.60 30.59 -5.31
N TYR A 359 -45.59 31.43 -5.51
CA TYR A 359 -45.52 32.76 -4.89
C TYR A 359 -45.00 33.79 -5.90
N ASP A 360 -45.92 34.62 -6.38
CA ASP A 360 -45.67 35.91 -7.01
C ASP A 360 -45.49 36.99 -5.94
N PHE A 361 -44.54 37.90 -6.14
CA PHE A 361 -44.69 39.29 -5.70
C PHE A 361 -43.98 40.22 -6.67
N ALA A 362 -44.77 41.09 -7.28
CA ALA A 362 -44.37 42.13 -8.20
C ALA A 362 -43.99 43.44 -7.46
N GLY A 363 -43.20 44.27 -8.14
CA GLY A 363 -43.38 45.73 -8.15
C GLY A 363 -42.34 46.59 -7.41
N HIS A 364 -41.50 47.32 -8.16
CA HIS A 364 -41.57 48.79 -8.27
C HIS A 364 -40.47 49.37 -9.19
N GLU A 365 -40.94 50.02 -10.29
CA GLU A 365 -40.57 51.34 -10.86
C GLU A 365 -39.13 51.87 -10.64
N SER A 366 -38.29 52.04 -11.69
CA SER A 366 -38.25 53.09 -12.73
C SER A 366 -38.06 54.53 -12.22
N VAL A 367 -36.85 55.11 -12.34
CA VAL A 367 -36.62 56.53 -12.71
C VAL A 367 -35.25 56.69 -13.37
N SER A 368 -35.23 57.18 -14.62
CA SER A 368 -34.11 57.93 -15.21
C SER A 368 -34.44 59.42 -15.18
N PRO A 369 -33.43 60.31 -15.15
CA PRO A 369 -33.30 61.31 -16.21
C PRO A 369 -31.83 61.49 -16.64
N ALA A 370 -31.48 61.48 -17.93
CA ALA A 370 -31.56 62.57 -18.91
C ALA A 370 -30.61 63.76 -18.63
N GLY A 371 -29.73 64.07 -19.60
CA GLY A 371 -29.34 65.46 -19.90
C GLY A 371 -27.87 65.79 -20.16
N GLY A 372 -27.42 65.63 -21.42
CA GLY A 372 -26.91 66.75 -22.23
C GLY A 372 -25.47 67.32 -22.03
N PRO A 373 -24.97 68.12 -22.99
CA PRO A 373 -23.62 67.98 -23.55
C PRO A 373 -22.69 69.20 -23.32
N GLY A 374 -21.38 69.04 -23.59
CA GLY A 374 -20.46 70.18 -23.64
C GLY A 374 -19.05 69.84 -24.12
N ALA A 375 -18.75 70.20 -25.36
CA ALA A 375 -17.40 70.25 -25.93
C ALA A 375 -16.59 71.42 -25.36
N ARG A 376 -15.26 71.25 -25.24
CA ARG A 376 -14.25 72.32 -25.41
C ARG A 376 -12.83 71.73 -25.53
N ASP A 377 -12.26 71.91 -26.72
CA ASP A 377 -10.83 71.98 -26.99
C ASP A 377 -10.18 73.09 -26.16
N VAL A 378 -9.09 72.80 -25.43
CA VAL A 378 -7.98 73.76 -25.19
C VAL A 378 -6.67 73.00 -24.87
N ASP A 379 -5.65 73.30 -25.67
CA ASP A 379 -4.20 73.29 -25.45
C ASP A 379 -3.44 72.04 -24.96
N ARG A 380 -2.67 71.50 -25.92
CA ARG A 380 -1.56 70.55 -25.77
C ARG A 380 -0.26 71.33 -25.51
N PRO A 381 0.42 71.20 -24.35
CA PRO A 381 1.82 71.59 -24.24
C PRO A 381 2.70 70.42 -24.71
N LYS A 382 3.59 70.71 -25.68
CA LYS A 382 4.72 69.85 -26.02
C LYS A 382 5.65 69.75 -24.81
N LEU A 383 5.63 68.62 -24.12
CA LEU A 383 6.68 68.22 -23.20
C LEU A 383 7.63 67.26 -23.93
N THR A 384 8.86 67.72 -24.01
CA THR A 384 10.04 67.07 -24.55
C THR A 384 10.26 65.68 -23.97
N GLU A 385 10.47 64.73 -24.87
CA GLU A 385 10.89 63.35 -24.64
C GLU A 385 12.25 63.33 -23.92
N HIS A 386 12.25 62.95 -22.64
CA HIS A 386 13.36 62.24 -22.00
C HIS A 386 12.77 61.36 -20.89
N SER A 387 12.16 60.25 -21.29
CA SER A 387 11.90 59.14 -20.37
C SER A 387 13.21 58.37 -20.19
N PRO A 388 13.76 58.27 -18.97
CA PRO A 388 14.78 57.27 -18.71
C PRO A 388 14.12 55.90 -18.89
N SER A 389 14.73 55.03 -19.69
CA SER A 389 14.38 53.62 -19.78
C SER A 389 14.60 52.99 -18.41
N VAL A 390 13.56 53.03 -17.58
CA VAL A 390 13.50 52.31 -16.33
C VAL A 390 13.33 50.85 -16.71
N ASP A 391 14.46 50.15 -16.75
CA ASP A 391 14.60 48.70 -16.92
C ASP A 391 14.11 48.00 -15.64
N ARG A 392 12.82 48.20 -15.30
CA ARG A 392 12.10 47.51 -14.22
C ARG A 392 11.20 46.47 -14.87
N ASP A 393 11.73 45.25 -15.01
CA ASP A 393 10.99 43.98 -14.84
C ASP A 393 11.79 42.77 -15.37
N SER A 394 13.12 42.82 -15.33
CA SER A 394 13.97 41.66 -15.61
C SER A 394 14.17 40.76 -14.39
N ARG A 395 13.09 40.45 -13.65
CA ARG A 395 13.07 39.16 -12.95
C ARG A 395 12.77 38.13 -14.03
N PRO A 396 13.64 37.15 -14.29
CA PRO A 396 13.34 36.10 -15.25
C PRO A 396 12.15 35.29 -14.72
N GLY A 397 10.95 35.69 -15.11
CA GLY A 397 9.73 34.96 -14.84
C GLY A 397 9.79 33.61 -15.55
N MET A 398 9.17 32.60 -14.95
CA MET A 398 9.02 31.28 -15.58
C MET A 398 8.21 31.45 -16.87
N SER A 399 8.72 30.93 -17.99
CA SER A 399 7.96 30.94 -19.25
C SER A 399 6.74 30.03 -19.14
N TYR A 400 5.74 30.28 -20.01
CA TYR A 400 4.54 29.45 -20.05
C TYR A 400 4.84 27.97 -20.31
N ASP A 401 5.72 27.67 -21.27
CA ASP A 401 6.09 26.30 -21.61
C ASP A 401 6.84 25.59 -20.48
N GLU A 402 7.66 26.33 -19.72
CA GLU A 402 8.32 25.81 -18.52
C GLU A 402 7.29 25.48 -17.44
N ALA A 403 6.36 26.41 -17.19
CA ALA A 403 5.27 26.22 -16.24
C ALA A 403 4.41 25.01 -16.60
N LEU A 404 4.07 24.85 -17.88
CA LEU A 404 3.28 23.73 -18.36
C LEU A 404 4.02 22.40 -18.16
N ARG A 405 5.31 22.34 -18.50
CA ARG A 405 6.12 21.12 -18.33
C ARG A 405 6.22 20.71 -16.86
N ARG A 406 6.41 21.69 -15.97
CA ARG A 406 6.45 21.48 -14.52
C ARG A 406 5.10 21.08 -13.95
N ALA A 407 4.00 21.68 -14.42
CA ALA A 407 2.65 21.27 -14.04
C ALA A 407 2.38 19.81 -14.46
N MET A 408 2.74 19.44 -15.69
CA MET A 408 2.58 18.07 -16.20
C MET A 408 3.45 17.04 -15.47
N SER A 409 4.59 17.44 -14.91
CA SER A 409 5.41 16.56 -14.06
C SER A 409 4.93 16.48 -12.60
N GLY A 410 3.86 17.20 -12.24
CA GLY A 410 3.37 17.29 -10.86
C GLY A 410 4.11 18.28 -9.96
N SER A 411 5.06 19.04 -10.51
CA SER A 411 5.88 20.02 -9.79
C SER A 411 5.20 21.39 -9.69
N LEU A 412 4.02 21.43 -9.08
CA LEU A 412 3.20 22.64 -8.92
C LEU A 412 3.60 23.44 -7.68
N ASP A 413 4.01 24.70 -7.91
CA ASP A 413 4.23 25.70 -6.87
C ASP A 413 3.62 27.04 -7.27
N GLY A 414 3.76 28.06 -6.42
CA GLY A 414 3.22 29.39 -6.68
C GLY A 414 3.78 30.06 -7.94
N ALA A 415 5.03 29.77 -8.32
CA ALA A 415 5.64 30.36 -9.51
C ALA A 415 5.07 29.73 -10.80
N VAL A 416 4.81 28.42 -10.79
CA VAL A 416 4.11 27.72 -11.88
C VAL A 416 2.70 28.28 -12.06
N LEU A 417 1.92 28.40 -10.97
CA LEU A 417 0.56 28.94 -11.04
C LEU A 417 0.54 30.39 -11.53
N GLU A 418 1.49 31.21 -11.08
CA GLU A 418 1.58 32.60 -11.52
C GLU A 418 1.89 32.73 -13.02
N ALA A 419 2.81 31.93 -13.54
CA ALA A 419 3.11 31.90 -14.97
C ALA A 419 1.89 31.46 -15.81
N LEU A 420 1.12 30.48 -15.33
CA LEU A 420 -0.12 30.04 -15.99
C LEU A 420 -1.21 31.13 -15.94
N ARG A 421 -1.35 31.87 -14.82
CA ARG A 421 -2.27 33.02 -14.71
C ARG A 421 -1.87 34.16 -15.66
N LEU A 422 -0.59 34.47 -15.76
CA LEU A 422 -0.08 35.49 -16.67
C LEU A 422 -0.40 35.16 -18.13
N GLU A 423 -0.20 33.91 -18.55
CA GLU A 423 -0.56 33.50 -19.91
C GLU A 423 -2.08 33.51 -20.13
N HIS A 424 -2.87 33.09 -19.14
CA HIS A 424 -4.32 33.20 -19.21
C HIS A 424 -4.78 34.65 -19.43
N MET A 425 -4.27 35.60 -18.63
CA MET A 425 -4.58 37.03 -18.79
C MET A 425 -4.11 37.57 -20.14
N ARG A 426 -2.95 37.11 -20.65
CA ARG A 426 -2.45 37.49 -21.97
C ARG A 426 -3.39 37.01 -23.08
N ALA A 427 -3.81 35.75 -23.03
CA ALA A 427 -4.72 35.17 -24.00
C ALA A 427 -6.08 35.88 -23.99
N GLU A 428 -6.62 36.25 -22.82
CA GLU A 428 -7.87 37.02 -22.73
C GLU A 428 -7.77 38.39 -23.41
N ARG A 429 -6.61 39.08 -23.32
CA ARG A 429 -6.39 40.35 -24.01
C ARG A 429 -6.33 40.21 -25.53
N GLU A 430 -5.93 39.05 -26.03
CA GLU A 430 -5.93 38.74 -27.46
C GLU A 430 -7.34 38.41 -28.00
N GLY A 431 -8.31 38.21 -27.10
CA GLY A 431 -9.72 38.00 -27.42
C GLY A 431 -10.20 36.56 -27.17
N PRO A 432 -11.52 36.31 -27.26
CA PRO A 432 -12.08 34.97 -27.15
C PRO A 432 -11.62 34.12 -28.34
N GLY A 433 -11.12 32.92 -28.06
CA GLY A 433 -10.65 31.99 -29.07
C GLY A 433 -10.01 30.76 -28.46
N SER A 434 -9.52 29.87 -29.33
CA SER A 434 -9.02 28.56 -28.90
C SER A 434 -7.80 28.64 -27.99
N ARG A 435 -6.92 29.63 -28.19
CA ARG A 435 -5.80 29.90 -27.28
C ARG A 435 -6.28 30.27 -25.87
N THR A 436 -7.31 31.11 -25.77
CA THR A 436 -7.90 31.55 -24.50
C THR A 436 -8.59 30.39 -23.79
N ALA A 437 -9.33 29.56 -24.52
CA ALA A 437 -9.92 28.33 -23.99
C ALA A 437 -8.84 27.37 -23.46
N GLN A 438 -7.78 27.13 -24.23
CA GLN A 438 -6.68 26.25 -23.82
C GLN A 438 -5.91 26.78 -22.60
N ALA A 439 -5.66 28.08 -22.53
CA ALA A 439 -5.00 28.69 -21.38
C ALA A 439 -5.85 28.55 -20.10
N LYS A 440 -7.18 28.75 -20.20
CA LYS A 440 -8.12 28.51 -19.09
C LYS A 440 -8.14 27.05 -18.66
N ILE A 441 -8.14 26.09 -19.60
CA ILE A 441 -8.08 24.65 -19.30
C ILE A 441 -6.79 24.32 -18.53
N ASN A 442 -5.64 24.79 -19.03
CA ASN A 442 -4.33 24.51 -18.42
C ASN A 442 -4.23 25.09 -16.99
N LEU A 443 -4.66 26.35 -16.79
CA LEU A 443 -4.72 26.97 -15.48
C LEU A 443 -5.69 26.22 -14.55
N GLY A 444 -6.89 25.91 -15.03
CA GLY A 444 -7.92 25.21 -14.24
C GLY A 444 -7.47 23.85 -13.74
N VAL A 445 -6.81 23.05 -14.59
CA VAL A 445 -6.24 21.76 -14.20
C VAL A 445 -5.12 21.92 -13.17
N ALA A 446 -4.21 22.87 -13.37
CA ALA A 446 -3.11 23.12 -12.45
C ALA A 446 -3.60 23.58 -11.06
N LEU A 447 -4.62 24.46 -11.01
CA LEU A 447 -5.26 24.89 -9.76
C LEU A 447 -5.92 23.73 -9.03
N MET A 448 -6.67 22.86 -9.73
CA MET A 448 -7.28 21.67 -9.15
C MET A 448 -6.23 20.71 -8.58
N GLN A 449 -5.16 20.44 -9.33
CA GLN A 449 -4.06 19.58 -8.88
C GLN A 449 -3.33 20.16 -7.66
N HIS A 450 -3.12 21.48 -7.63
CA HIS A 450 -2.55 22.14 -6.45
C HIS A 450 -3.51 22.09 -5.26
N ALA A 451 -4.82 22.30 -5.47
CA ALA A 451 -5.83 22.15 -4.44
C ALA A 451 -5.85 20.73 -3.84
N ASN A 452 -5.70 19.70 -4.69
CA ASN A 452 -5.62 18.29 -4.25
C ASN A 452 -4.43 18.02 -3.32
N SER A 453 -3.32 18.74 -3.46
CA SER A 453 -2.12 18.54 -2.63
C SER A 453 -2.17 19.27 -1.28
N LEU A 454 -3.17 20.13 -1.07
CA LEU A 454 -3.35 20.90 0.16
C LEU A 454 -4.29 20.18 1.14
N ASN A 455 -4.04 20.38 2.44
CA ASN A 455 -4.74 19.67 3.52
C ASN A 455 -5.67 20.55 4.37
N TYR A 456 -5.59 21.88 4.22
CA TYR A 456 -6.38 22.84 4.99
C TYR A 456 -7.47 23.45 4.12
N GLU A 457 -8.70 23.50 4.63
CA GLU A 457 -9.85 23.99 3.87
C GLU A 457 -9.63 25.42 3.36
N GLU A 458 -9.07 26.27 4.20
CA GLU A 458 -8.75 27.66 3.90
C GLU A 458 -7.76 27.80 2.73
N ALA A 459 -6.91 26.77 2.52
CA ALA A 459 -5.90 26.77 1.48
C ALA A 459 -6.42 26.16 0.17
N TYR A 460 -7.15 25.02 0.22
CA TYR A 460 -7.60 24.35 -1.00
C TYR A 460 -8.90 24.94 -1.58
N LYS A 461 -9.78 25.50 -0.74
CA LYS A 461 -11.12 25.94 -1.15
C LYS A 461 -11.07 27.10 -2.16
N PRO A 462 -10.25 28.14 -1.99
CA PRO A 462 -10.12 29.20 -2.99
C PRO A 462 -9.62 28.68 -4.34
N LEU A 463 -8.71 27.71 -4.33
CA LEU A 463 -8.14 27.14 -5.56
C LEU A 463 -9.15 26.28 -6.33
N TYR A 464 -9.98 25.48 -5.64
CA TYR A 464 -11.08 24.77 -6.30
C TYR A 464 -12.10 25.73 -6.89
N GLN A 465 -12.40 26.82 -6.18
CA GLN A 465 -13.33 27.83 -6.68
C GLN A 465 -12.78 28.51 -7.95
N GLU A 466 -11.53 28.98 -7.91
CA GLU A 466 -10.86 29.57 -9.08
C GLU A 466 -10.79 28.57 -10.25
N SER A 467 -10.43 27.31 -9.97
CA SER A 467 -10.39 26.23 -10.96
C SER A 467 -11.75 25.99 -11.63
N GLU A 468 -12.83 25.96 -10.83
CA GLU A 468 -14.19 25.79 -11.34
C GLU A 468 -14.65 26.98 -12.19
N GLU A 469 -14.32 28.21 -11.78
CA GLU A 469 -14.63 29.44 -12.53
C GLU A 469 -13.93 29.45 -13.89
N VAL A 470 -12.61 29.20 -13.94
CA VAL A 470 -11.85 29.22 -15.21
C VAL A 470 -12.25 28.06 -16.13
N LEU A 471 -12.54 26.87 -15.60
CA LEU A 471 -12.98 25.72 -16.40
C LEU A 471 -14.41 25.90 -16.93
N SER A 472 -15.30 26.53 -16.16
CA SER A 472 -16.64 26.88 -16.63
C SER A 472 -16.57 27.86 -17.79
N ALA A 473 -15.76 28.92 -17.67
CA ALA A 473 -15.54 29.87 -18.75
C ALA A 473 -14.89 29.23 -20.00
N ALA A 474 -14.04 28.20 -19.83
CA ALA A 474 -13.49 27.46 -20.96
C ALA A 474 -14.57 26.65 -21.71
N VAL A 475 -15.50 26.02 -20.98
CA VAL A 475 -16.64 25.30 -21.58
C VAL A 475 -17.60 26.26 -22.28
N GLU A 476 -17.82 27.46 -21.75
CA GLU A 476 -18.63 28.48 -22.41
C GLU A 476 -18.00 29.00 -23.72
N LEU A 477 -16.68 29.19 -23.72
CA LEU A 477 -15.94 29.59 -24.93
C LEU A 477 -15.93 28.51 -26.00
N GLU A 478 -15.79 27.24 -25.61
CA GLU A 478 -15.80 26.09 -26.52
C GLU A 478 -16.73 24.98 -26.01
N PRO A 479 -18.06 25.07 -26.26
CA PRO A 479 -19.03 24.08 -25.76
C PRO A 479 -18.82 22.66 -26.27
N GLY A 480 -18.06 22.47 -27.36
CA GLY A 480 -17.66 21.17 -27.89
C GLY A 480 -16.39 20.58 -27.27
N ASN A 481 -15.71 21.29 -26.36
CA ASN A 481 -14.45 20.84 -25.79
C ASN A 481 -14.67 19.85 -24.63
N GLU A 482 -14.60 18.55 -24.96
CA GLU A 482 -14.80 17.46 -23.98
C GLU A 482 -13.73 17.41 -22.89
N VAL A 483 -12.53 17.94 -23.15
CA VAL A 483 -11.46 18.03 -22.13
C VAL A 483 -11.86 19.04 -21.06
N ALA A 484 -12.35 20.22 -21.45
CA ALA A 484 -12.84 21.24 -20.51
C ALA A 484 -13.99 20.70 -19.65
N LYS A 485 -14.98 20.05 -20.27
CA LYS A 485 -16.13 19.44 -19.55
C LYS A 485 -15.70 18.39 -18.54
N ARG A 486 -14.79 17.48 -18.93
CA ARG A 486 -14.29 16.42 -18.05
C ARG A 486 -13.57 17.00 -16.83
N ASN A 487 -12.72 18.01 -17.05
CA ASN A 487 -12.00 18.66 -15.95
C ASN A 487 -12.95 19.46 -15.05
N LEU A 488 -13.97 20.13 -15.60
CA LEU A 488 -15.01 20.80 -14.81
C LEU A 488 -15.82 19.82 -13.96
N ALA A 489 -16.13 18.63 -14.48
CA ALA A 489 -16.77 17.58 -13.70
C ALA A 489 -15.86 17.07 -12.57
N ALA A 490 -14.56 16.91 -12.86
CA ALA A 490 -13.57 16.47 -11.88
C ALA A 490 -13.40 17.47 -10.73
N VAL A 491 -13.28 18.78 -11.02
CA VAL A 491 -13.12 19.81 -9.97
C VAL A 491 -14.34 19.85 -9.06
N ARG A 492 -15.56 19.75 -9.60
CA ARG A 492 -16.81 19.71 -8.84
C ARG A 492 -16.89 18.49 -7.93
N ARG A 493 -16.55 17.30 -8.45
CA ARG A 493 -16.53 16.05 -7.68
C ARG A 493 -15.50 16.13 -6.54
N ASN A 494 -14.25 16.51 -6.83
CA ASN A 494 -13.20 16.60 -5.82
C ASN A 494 -13.53 17.61 -4.72
N ARG A 495 -14.11 18.76 -5.09
CA ARG A 495 -14.59 19.77 -4.14
C ARG A 495 -15.70 19.22 -3.24
N ALA A 496 -16.67 18.49 -3.80
CA ALA A 496 -17.75 17.87 -3.03
C ALA A 496 -17.25 16.79 -2.06
N GLU A 497 -16.35 15.91 -2.51
CA GLU A 497 -15.70 14.88 -1.68
C GLU A 497 -14.94 15.50 -0.50
N ARG A 498 -14.15 16.55 -0.76
CA ARG A 498 -13.42 17.28 0.28
C ARG A 498 -14.35 17.95 1.29
N ALA A 499 -15.44 18.56 0.82
CA ALA A 499 -16.45 19.15 1.71
C ALA A 499 -17.12 18.09 2.58
N GLN A 500 -17.43 16.91 2.03
CA GLN A 500 -17.98 15.79 2.79
C GLN A 500 -16.99 15.29 3.85
N HIS A 501 -15.70 15.15 3.51
CA HIS A 501 -14.67 14.75 4.48
C HIS A 501 -14.51 15.79 5.61
N ALA A 502 -14.54 17.08 5.30
CA ALA A 502 -14.50 18.15 6.31
C ALA A 502 -15.73 18.10 7.23
N GLN A 503 -16.92 17.85 6.66
CA GLN A 503 -18.15 17.68 7.44
C GLN A 503 -18.11 16.42 8.32
N GLN A 504 -17.57 15.31 7.84
CA GLN A 504 -17.38 14.10 8.64
C GLN A 504 -16.37 14.31 9.77
N ALA A 505 -15.26 14.98 9.49
CA ALA A 505 -14.22 15.30 10.48
C ALA A 505 -14.75 16.22 11.60
N SER A 506 -15.61 17.19 11.27
CA SER A 506 -16.25 18.07 12.26
C SER A 506 -17.34 17.38 13.08
N ARG A 507 -18.00 16.35 12.52
CA ARG A 507 -19.00 15.53 13.23
C ARG A 507 -18.39 14.43 14.10
N ALA A 508 -17.15 14.03 13.84
CA ALA A 508 -16.48 13.03 14.66
C ALA A 508 -16.44 13.52 16.12
N PRO A 509 -17.03 12.77 17.08
CA PRO A 509 -17.02 13.19 18.47
C PRO A 509 -15.57 13.42 18.87
N ARG A 510 -15.27 14.64 19.35
CA ARG A 510 -13.96 14.94 19.92
C ARG A 510 -13.74 13.90 21.00
N ARG A 511 -12.83 12.94 20.76
CA ARG A 511 -12.46 11.98 21.80
C ARG A 511 -12.14 12.82 23.03
N PRO A 512 -12.79 12.59 24.17
CA PRO A 512 -12.46 13.32 25.38
C PRO A 512 -10.95 13.17 25.53
N CYS A 513 -10.22 14.27 25.42
CA CYS A 513 -8.82 14.30 25.77
C CYS A 513 -8.81 13.77 27.20
N HIS A 514 -8.33 12.54 27.41
CA HIS A 514 -8.23 11.99 28.76
C HIS A 514 -7.51 13.06 29.56
N GLY A 515 -8.25 13.71 30.46
CA GLY A 515 -7.70 14.74 31.32
C GLY A 515 -6.50 14.10 31.97
N GLY A 516 -5.31 14.62 31.66
CA GLY A 516 -4.08 14.15 32.28
C GLY A 516 -4.36 14.17 33.78
N SER A 517 -4.35 12.98 34.39
CA SER A 517 -4.44 12.90 35.84
C SER A 517 -3.33 13.82 36.38
N PRO A 518 -3.63 14.73 37.32
CA PRO A 518 -2.63 15.62 37.87
C PRO A 518 -1.46 14.77 38.35
N VAL A 519 -0.27 15.06 37.83
CA VAL A 519 0.97 14.42 38.28
C VAL A 519 1.08 14.73 39.78
N PRO A 520 1.18 13.71 40.65
CA PRO A 520 1.34 13.96 42.07
C PRO A 520 2.64 14.74 42.28
N ALA A 521 2.53 15.88 42.97
CA ALA A 521 3.69 16.65 43.39
C ALA A 521 4.53 15.78 44.31
N TYR A 522 5.75 15.45 43.89
CA TYR A 522 6.74 14.85 44.77
C TYR A 522 7.27 15.95 45.70
N SER A 523 6.99 15.80 46.99
CA SER A 523 7.64 16.51 48.10
C SER A 523 8.92 15.81 48.53
#